data_AF-A0A9N9HG32-F1
#
_entry.id   AF-A0A9N9HG32-F1
#
_cell.length_a   1.000
_cell.length_b   1.000
_cell.length_c   1.000
_cell.angle_alpha   90.00
_cell.angle_beta   90.00
_cell.angle_gamma   90.00
#
_symmetry.space_group_name_H-M   'P 1'
#
loop_
_entity.id
_entity.type
_entity.pdbx_description
1 polymer ?
#
loop_
_entity_poly.entity_id
_entity_poly.type
_entity_poly.pdbx_seq_one_letter_code
_entity_poly.pdbx_strand_id
1 'polypeptide(L)'
;GKLKEGERSKLWKKILRKIINYMNNNKTRLIGMSPDHAMTLREVIPKVIIKPKRPIGKDELRLQKGTTVRYLLKPGELEGGHVHRKTDSYFSLRIYRIKKVIVGRNSPQPVLYYLKDEPIESTAHLMGRNPH
;
A
#
# COMPACT_ATOMS: atom_id res chain seq x y z
N GLY A 1 28.35 32.30 -1.77
CA GLY A 1 29.46 31.60 -2.44
C GLY A 1 29.01 30.22 -2.85
N LYS A 2 29.39 29.75 -4.05
CA LYS A 2 29.15 28.37 -4.50
C LYS A 2 29.89 27.40 -3.56
N LEU A 3 29.21 26.34 -3.14
CA LEU A 3 29.82 25.25 -2.36
C LEU A 3 30.71 24.41 -3.28
N LYS A 4 31.83 23.91 -2.75
CA LYS A 4 32.68 22.99 -3.50
C LYS A 4 32.02 21.60 -3.58
N GLU A 5 32.39 20.83 -4.58
CA GLU A 5 31.92 19.46 -4.74
C GLU A 5 32.28 18.62 -3.50
N GLY A 6 31.30 17.92 -2.92
CA GLY A 6 31.42 17.20 -1.65
C GLY A 6 31.16 18.03 -0.37
N GLU A 7 31.06 19.36 -0.48
CA GLU A 7 30.87 20.24 0.68
C GLU A 7 29.39 20.37 1.07
N ARG A 8 29.01 19.81 2.22
CA ARG A 8 27.62 19.88 2.72
C ARG A 8 27.30 21.24 3.30
N SER A 9 26.30 21.91 2.75
CA SER A 9 25.81 23.21 3.24
C SER A 9 25.46 23.20 4.75
N LYS A 10 26.15 24.06 5.51
CA LYS A 10 25.88 24.27 6.95
C LYS A 10 24.46 24.81 7.19
N LEU A 11 23.98 25.67 6.28
CA LEU A 11 22.63 26.21 6.33
C LEU A 11 21.57 25.12 6.12
N TRP A 12 21.77 24.26 5.11
CA TRP A 12 20.86 23.12 4.87
C TRP A 12 20.80 22.16 6.05
N LYS A 13 21.95 21.85 6.69
CA LYS A 13 21.95 21.01 7.91
C LYS A 13 21.10 21.61 9.03
N LYS A 14 21.17 22.93 9.23
CA LYS A 14 20.37 23.64 10.25
C LYS A 14 18.88 23.60 9.91
N ILE A 15 18.52 23.82 8.64
CA ILE A 15 17.12 23.75 8.17
C ILE A 15 16.59 22.32 8.28
N LEU A 16 17.35 21.32 7.84
CA LEU A 16 16.95 19.91 7.89
C LEU A 16 16.69 19.47 9.34
N ARG A 17 17.57 19.83 10.28
CA ARG A 17 17.35 19.57 11.72
C ARG A 17 16.03 20.18 12.22
N LYS A 18 15.72 21.42 11.84
CA LYS A 18 14.46 22.07 12.22
C LYS A 18 13.25 21.32 11.65
N ILE A 19 13.31 20.90 10.39
CA ILE A 19 12.23 20.15 9.73
C ILE A 19 12.04 18.79 10.40
N ILE A 20 13.11 18.04 10.65
CA ILE A 20 13.03 16.73 11.33
C ILE A 20 12.44 16.89 12.73
N ASN A 21 12.94 17.86 13.51
CA ASN A 21 12.40 18.12 14.84
C ASN A 21 10.92 18.49 14.79
N TYR A 22 10.51 19.32 13.81
CA TYR A 22 9.12 19.67 13.60
C TYR A 22 8.27 18.44 13.23
N MET A 23 8.72 17.61 12.28
CA MET A 23 7.95 16.43 11.85
C MET A 23 7.79 15.40 12.97
N ASN A 24 8.83 15.18 13.77
CA ASN A 24 8.84 14.13 14.79
C ASN A 24 8.10 14.55 16.08
N ASN A 25 8.11 15.83 16.42
CA ASN A 25 7.54 16.31 17.70
C ASN A 25 6.15 16.93 17.56
N ASN A 26 5.70 17.27 16.34
CA ASN A 26 4.35 17.80 16.16
C ASN A 26 3.30 16.71 15.99
N LYS A 27 2.11 17.00 16.53
CA LYS A 27 0.96 16.12 16.40
C LYS A 27 0.54 16.00 14.94
N THR A 28 0.47 14.77 14.45
CA THR A 28 -0.04 14.51 13.10
C THR A 28 -1.56 14.57 13.07
N ARG A 29 -2.15 14.97 11.94
CA ARG A 29 -3.61 15.04 11.78
C ARG A 29 -4.29 13.67 11.90
N LEU A 30 -3.65 12.62 11.39
CA LEU A 30 -4.24 11.27 11.31
C LEU A 30 -4.30 10.59 12.67
N ILE A 31 -3.24 10.74 13.46
CA ILE A 31 -3.08 10.03 14.74
C ILE A 31 -3.41 10.95 15.92
N GLY A 32 -3.22 12.26 15.79
CA GLY A 32 -3.42 13.22 16.87
C GLY A 32 -2.28 13.26 17.89
N MET A 33 -1.19 12.50 17.67
CA MET A 33 0.02 12.48 18.49
C MET A 33 1.27 12.71 17.63
N SER A 34 2.38 13.02 18.29
CA SER A 34 3.68 13.18 17.63
C SER A 34 4.24 11.81 17.24
N PRO A 35 4.93 11.68 16.08
CA PRO A 35 5.56 10.43 15.68
C PRO A 35 6.51 9.88 16.75
N ASP A 36 7.27 10.74 17.43
CA ASP A 36 8.22 10.33 18.46
C ASP A 36 7.52 9.62 19.63
N HIS A 37 6.35 10.11 20.03
CA HIS A 37 5.52 9.45 21.04
C HIS A 37 4.79 8.22 20.48
N ALA A 38 4.35 8.25 19.22
CA ALA A 38 3.69 7.11 18.60
C ALA A 38 4.59 5.88 18.51
N MET A 39 5.88 6.09 18.24
CA MET A 39 6.87 5.01 18.09
C MET A 39 7.17 4.24 19.38
N THR A 40 6.90 4.83 20.55
CA THR A 40 7.11 4.13 21.84
C THR A 40 5.92 3.26 22.24
N LEU A 41 4.78 3.43 21.58
CA LEU A 41 3.57 2.65 21.84
C LEU A 41 3.58 1.34 21.06
N ARG A 42 3.01 0.28 21.64
CA ARG A 42 2.84 -1.01 20.93
C ARG A 42 1.86 -0.89 19.78
N GLU A 43 0.76 -0.17 20.01
CA GLU A 43 -0.29 0.05 19.04
C GLU A 43 -0.78 1.49 19.13
N VAL A 44 -1.16 2.03 17.98
CA VAL A 44 -1.55 3.42 17.84
C VAL A 44 -2.91 3.45 17.16
N ILE A 45 -3.93 3.87 17.91
CA ILE A 45 -5.28 4.02 17.37
C ILE A 45 -5.33 5.35 16.61
N PRO A 46 -5.71 5.35 15.32
CA PRO A 46 -5.80 6.59 14.56
C PRO A 46 -6.95 7.47 15.07
N LYS A 47 -6.70 8.77 15.19
CA LYS A 47 -7.72 9.77 15.51
C LYS A 47 -8.76 9.90 14.40
N VAL A 48 -8.32 9.83 13.15
CA VAL A 48 -9.19 9.90 11.98
C VAL A 48 -9.37 8.52 11.38
N ILE A 49 -10.58 7.98 11.50
CA ILE A 49 -10.98 6.76 10.79
C ILE A 49 -11.38 7.18 9.38
N ILE A 50 -10.49 6.95 8.41
CA ILE A 50 -10.80 7.22 7.00
C ILE A 50 -11.70 6.09 6.52
N LYS A 51 -12.99 6.41 6.31
CA LYS A 51 -13.90 5.49 5.65
C LYS A 51 -13.51 5.38 4.17
N PRO A 52 -13.37 4.16 3.62
CA PRO A 52 -13.14 3.98 2.20
C PRO A 52 -14.32 4.58 1.42
N LYS A 53 -14.05 5.31 0.34
CA LYS A 53 -15.10 5.86 -0.53
C LYS A 53 -15.83 4.77 -1.32
N ARG A 54 -15.18 3.63 -1.51
CA ARG A 54 -15.73 2.47 -2.20
C ARG A 54 -16.39 1.51 -1.21
N PRO A 55 -17.44 0.78 -1.62
CA PRO A 55 -17.95 -0.32 -0.83
C PRO A 55 -16.86 -1.40 -0.68
N ILE A 56 -16.79 -2.01 0.50
CA ILE A 56 -15.87 -3.12 0.82
C ILE A 56 -16.70 -4.31 1.28
N GLY A 57 -16.38 -5.50 0.75
CA GLY A 57 -16.96 -6.75 1.22
C GLY A 57 -18.25 -7.15 0.51
N LYS A 58 -19.41 -7.04 1.17
CA LYS A 58 -20.68 -7.53 0.61
C LYS A 58 -21.13 -6.70 -0.58
N ASP A 59 -21.04 -5.38 -0.45
CA ASP A 59 -21.51 -4.41 -1.46
C ASP A 59 -20.43 -4.09 -2.51
N GLU A 60 -19.27 -4.74 -2.43
CA GLU A 60 -18.18 -4.56 -3.39
C GLU A 60 -18.49 -5.27 -4.71
N LEU A 61 -18.31 -4.57 -5.83
CA LEU A 61 -18.44 -5.14 -7.17
C LEU A 61 -17.42 -6.28 -7.32
N ARG A 62 -17.92 -7.49 -7.61
CA ARG A 62 -17.09 -8.70 -7.66
C ARG A 62 -16.77 -9.11 -9.08
N LEU A 63 -15.57 -9.64 -9.25
CA LEU A 63 -15.26 -10.43 -10.43
C LEU A 63 -15.90 -11.82 -10.32
N GLN A 64 -16.36 -12.35 -11.45
CA GLN A 64 -16.99 -13.66 -11.49
C GLN A 64 -15.95 -14.79 -11.45
N LYS A 65 -16.37 -15.96 -10.98
CA LYS A 65 -15.55 -17.17 -11.08
C LYS A 65 -15.29 -17.47 -12.56
N GLY A 66 -14.06 -17.83 -12.90
CA GLY A 66 -13.64 -18.14 -14.26
C GLY A 66 -13.09 -16.96 -15.06
N THR A 67 -13.30 -15.72 -14.59
CA THR A 67 -12.69 -14.51 -15.18
C THR A 67 -11.17 -14.59 -15.13
N THR A 68 -10.52 -14.16 -16.21
CA THR A 68 -9.06 -14.05 -16.32
C THR A 68 -8.59 -12.72 -15.76
N VAL A 69 -7.55 -12.75 -14.93
CA VAL A 69 -7.01 -11.57 -14.24
C VAL A 69 -5.48 -11.62 -14.17
N ARG A 70 -4.86 -10.45 -13.99
CA ARG A 70 -3.51 -10.33 -13.45
C ARG A 70 -3.62 -9.81 -12.02
N TYR A 71 -2.76 -10.27 -11.13
CA TYR A 71 -2.77 -9.77 -9.76
C TYR A 71 -1.64 -8.77 -9.51
N LEU A 72 -1.83 -7.93 -8.49
CA LEU A 72 -0.81 -6.99 -8.05
C LEU A 72 0.16 -7.73 -7.12
N LEU A 73 1.43 -7.75 -7.49
CA LEU A 73 2.50 -8.36 -6.72
C LEU A 73 2.76 -7.55 -5.45
N LYS A 74 2.98 -8.25 -4.34
CA LYS A 74 3.37 -7.62 -3.08
C LYS A 74 4.82 -7.11 -3.17
N PRO A 75 5.18 -6.08 -2.40
CA PRO A 75 6.58 -5.71 -2.22
C PRO A 75 7.40 -6.94 -1.79
N GLY A 76 8.40 -7.33 -2.59
CA GLY A 76 9.24 -8.51 -2.34
C GLY A 76 8.82 -9.77 -3.10
N GLU A 77 7.64 -9.82 -3.71
CA GLU A 77 7.29 -10.88 -4.69
C GLU A 77 8.03 -10.59 -6.00
N LEU A 78 8.98 -11.45 -6.37
CA LEU A 78 9.81 -11.30 -7.57
C LEU A 78 9.13 -11.92 -8.80
N GLU A 79 8.72 -11.11 -9.77
CA GLU A 79 8.27 -11.58 -11.08
C GLU A 79 8.80 -10.65 -12.21
N GLY A 80 10.12 -10.71 -12.46
CA GLY A 80 10.75 -10.24 -13.70
C GLY A 80 11.15 -8.75 -13.83
N GLY A 81 12.44 -8.53 -14.16
CA GLY A 81 12.99 -7.35 -14.85
C GLY A 81 13.24 -6.07 -14.03
N HIS A 82 14.52 -5.70 -13.85
CA HIS A 82 15.01 -4.47 -13.20
C HIS A 82 14.61 -3.13 -13.87
N VAL A 83 13.78 -3.17 -14.92
CA VAL A 83 13.47 -2.00 -15.76
C VAL A 83 11.98 -1.65 -15.63
N HIS A 84 11.61 -1.04 -14.51
CA HIS A 84 10.27 -0.47 -14.34
C HIS A 84 10.34 0.86 -13.59
N ARG A 85 9.47 1.81 -13.97
CA ARG A 85 9.36 3.07 -13.24
C ARG A 85 8.76 2.78 -11.87
N LYS A 86 9.31 3.38 -10.82
CA LYS A 86 8.90 3.21 -9.41
C LYS A 86 7.40 3.52 -9.15
N THR A 87 6.73 4.18 -10.10
CA THR A 87 5.32 4.58 -10.05
C THR A 87 4.35 3.57 -10.67
N ASP A 88 4.85 2.60 -11.46
CA ASP A 88 3.98 1.67 -12.16
C ASP A 88 3.63 0.49 -11.24
N SER A 89 2.36 0.07 -11.26
CA SER A 89 1.89 -1.07 -10.46
C SER A 89 2.53 -2.36 -10.98
N TYR A 90 3.15 -3.14 -10.09
CA TYR A 90 3.83 -4.40 -10.43
C TYR A 90 2.79 -5.52 -10.57
N PHE A 91 2.26 -5.70 -11.78
CA PHE A 91 1.30 -6.76 -12.07
C PHE A 91 2.01 -8.06 -12.43
N SER A 92 1.38 -9.20 -12.12
CA SER A 92 1.85 -10.51 -12.55
C SER A 92 2.02 -10.58 -14.06
N LEU A 93 3.11 -11.21 -14.52
CA LEU A 93 3.36 -11.38 -15.96
C LEU A 93 2.36 -12.37 -16.58
N ARG A 94 1.95 -13.36 -15.79
CA ARG A 94 0.99 -14.39 -16.17
C ARG A 94 -0.44 -13.93 -15.93
N ILE A 95 -1.34 -14.47 -16.74
CA ILE A 95 -2.79 -14.31 -16.59
C ILE A 95 -3.31 -15.57 -15.90
N TYR A 96 -4.13 -15.36 -14.88
CA TYR A 96 -4.70 -16.42 -14.06
C TYR A 96 -6.22 -16.42 -14.16
N ARG A 97 -6.85 -17.59 -13.99
CA ARG A 97 -8.31 -17.70 -13.91
C ARG A 97 -8.77 -17.76 -12.46
N ILE A 98 -9.79 -17.00 -12.10
CA ILE A 98 -10.39 -17.06 -10.76
C ILE A 98 -11.01 -18.45 -10.53
N LYS A 99 -10.50 -19.19 -9.54
CA LYS A 99 -11.00 -20.49 -9.09
C LYS A 99 -12.16 -20.34 -8.11
N LYS A 100 -12.04 -19.42 -7.14
CA LYS A 100 -13.01 -19.23 -6.06
C LYS A 100 -13.04 -17.76 -5.64
N VAL A 101 -14.23 -17.28 -5.29
CA VAL A 101 -14.46 -15.96 -4.71
C VAL A 101 -15.02 -16.16 -3.31
N ILE A 102 -14.41 -15.55 -2.30
CA ILE A 102 -14.84 -15.61 -0.90
C ILE A 102 -15.19 -14.21 -0.40
N VAL A 103 -16.32 -14.13 0.28
CA VAL A 103 -16.86 -12.91 0.87
C VAL A 103 -16.73 -13.04 2.37
N GLY A 104 -15.99 -12.14 3.01
CA GLY A 104 -15.96 -12.06 4.46
C GLY A 104 -17.38 -11.83 5.00
N ARG A 105 -17.77 -12.60 6.03
CA ARG A 105 -19.08 -12.42 6.68
C ARG A 105 -19.11 -11.14 7.51
N ASN A 106 -17.96 -10.73 8.05
CA ASN A 106 -17.80 -9.57 8.90
C ASN A 106 -17.28 -8.40 8.07
N SER A 107 -18.09 -7.35 7.93
CA SER A 107 -17.64 -6.08 7.35
C SER A 107 -16.67 -5.38 8.32
N PRO A 108 -15.60 -4.72 7.86
CA PRO A 108 -15.18 -4.50 6.46
C PRO A 108 -14.01 -5.43 6.03
N GLN A 109 -14.30 -6.68 5.69
CA GLN A 109 -13.30 -7.56 5.07
C GLN A 109 -13.38 -7.50 3.53
N PRO A 110 -12.25 -7.37 2.82
CA PRO A 110 -12.22 -7.36 1.36
C PRO A 110 -12.60 -8.73 0.78
N VAL A 111 -13.03 -8.74 -0.48
CA VAL A 111 -13.30 -9.98 -1.23
C VAL A 111 -12.00 -10.70 -1.54
N LEU A 112 -11.92 -11.99 -1.19
CA LEU A 112 -10.75 -12.82 -1.47
C LEU A 112 -10.96 -13.62 -2.75
N TYR A 113 -9.95 -13.60 -3.62
CA TYR A 113 -9.93 -14.33 -4.88
C TYR A 113 -8.83 -15.38 -4.82
N TYR A 114 -9.19 -16.63 -5.12
CA TYR A 114 -8.24 -17.72 -5.27
C TYR A 114 -8.05 -17.98 -6.76
N LEU A 115 -6.81 -17.97 -7.22
CA LEU A 115 -6.47 -18.18 -8.61
C LEU A 115 -6.24 -19.67 -8.90
N LYS A 116 -6.51 -20.11 -10.13
CA LYS A 116 -6.10 -21.44 -10.61
C LYS A 116 -4.59 -21.43 -10.87
N ASP A 117 -3.94 -22.53 -10.56
CA ASP A 117 -2.53 -22.79 -10.87
C ASP A 117 -1.53 -21.84 -10.17
N GLU A 118 -1.96 -21.15 -9.13
CA GLU A 118 -1.07 -20.42 -8.21
C GLU A 118 -0.40 -21.41 -7.22
N PRO A 119 0.86 -21.15 -6.81
CA PRO A 119 1.42 -21.80 -5.64
C PRO A 119 0.51 -21.55 -4.42
N ILE A 120 0.30 -22.57 -3.61
CA ILE A 120 -0.74 -22.68 -2.56
C ILE A 120 -0.71 -21.53 -1.52
N GLU A 121 0.36 -20.74 -1.46
CA GLU A 121 0.61 -19.70 -0.45
C GLU A 121 0.29 -18.26 -0.90
N SER A 122 -0.08 -18.02 -2.16
CA SER A 122 -0.33 -16.66 -2.64
C SER A 122 -1.79 -16.25 -2.43
N THR A 123 -2.04 -15.44 -1.40
CA THR A 123 -3.30 -14.67 -1.30
C THR A 123 -3.11 -13.35 -2.05
N ALA A 124 -3.80 -13.20 -3.18
CA ALA A 124 -3.71 -12.02 -4.04
C ALA A 124 -4.83 -11.00 -3.74
N HIS A 125 -4.45 -9.72 -3.59
CA HIS A 125 -5.40 -8.61 -3.53
C HIS A 125 -5.62 -8.08 -4.96
N LEU A 126 -6.80 -8.31 -5.52
CA LEU A 126 -7.15 -7.77 -6.84
C LEU A 126 -7.65 -6.33 -6.67
N MET A 127 -6.89 -5.37 -7.20
CA MET A 127 -7.37 -3.99 -7.35
C MET A 127 -8.11 -3.89 -8.69
N GLY A 128 -9.44 -3.81 -8.63
CA GLY A 128 -10.26 -3.62 -9.83
C GLY A 128 -10.02 -2.25 -10.45
N ARG A 129 -9.61 -2.23 -11.72
CA ARG A 129 -9.74 -1.08 -12.61
C ARG A 129 -10.85 -1.42 -13.60
N ASN A 130 -11.95 -0.67 -13.57
CA ASN A 130 -12.99 -0.79 -14.58
C ASN A 130 -12.42 -0.35 -15.94
N PRO A 131 -12.55 -1.16 -17.01
CA PRO A 131 -12.52 -0.61 -18.35
C PRO A 131 -13.86 0.10 -18.59
N HIS A 132 -13.80 1.35 -19.04
CA HIS A 132 -14.88 1.97 -19.80
C HIS A 132 -14.81 1.48 -21.24
#